data_AF-A0A1X1L1F2-F1
#
_entry.id   AF-A0A1X1L1F2-F1
#
_cell.length_a   1.000
_cell.length_b   1.000
_cell.length_c   1.000
_cell.angle_alpha   90.00
_cell.angle_beta   90.00
_cell.angle_gamma   90.00
#
_symmetry.space_group_name_H-M   'P 1'
#
loop_
_entity.id
_entity.type
_entity.pdbx_description
1 polymer ?
#
loop_
_entity_poly.entity_id
_entity_poly.type
_entity_poly.pdbx_seq_one_letter_code
_entity_poly.pdbx_strand_id
1 'polypeptide(L)' 'ALTSVLFALVHHPGTILAWCLYVSLGMFLGMVRYKSDLWGSMGLHLVWNLLVYSLLLF' A
#
# COMPACT_ATOMS: atom_id res chain seq x y z
N ALA A 1 -0.96 -11.88 -3.53
CA ALA A 1 -1.17 -12.42 -2.16
C ALA A 1 0.14 -12.45 -1.38
N LEU A 2 1.10 -13.34 -1.67
CA LEU A 2 2.37 -13.40 -0.93
C LEU A 2 3.12 -12.06 -0.91
N THR A 3 3.26 -11.40 -2.07
CA THR A 3 3.90 -10.08 -2.16
C THR A 3 3.20 -9.02 -1.33
N SER A 4 1.87 -9.08 -1.23
CA SER A 4 1.05 -8.17 -0.42
C SER A 4 1.27 -8.42 1.09
N VAL A 5 1.45 -9.69 1.50
CA VAL A 5 1.79 -10.06 2.88
C VAL A 5 3.20 -9.57 3.24
N LEU A 6 4.19 -9.83 2.38
CA LEU A 6 5.57 -9.36 2.58
C LEU A 6 5.63 -7.83 2.63
N PHE A 7 4.90 -7.16 1.74
CA PHE A 7 4.75 -5.71 1.74
C PHE A 7 4.21 -5.21 3.08
N ALA A 8 3.14 -5.82 3.60
CA ALA A 8 2.58 -5.45 4.90
C ALA A 8 3.57 -5.64 6.05
N LEU A 9 4.32 -6.75 6.07
CA LEU A 9 5.28 -7.04 7.13
C LEU A 9 6.46 -6.05 7.17
N VAL A 10 6.94 -5.59 6.01
CA VAL A 10 8.01 -4.58 5.92
C VAL A 10 7.61 -3.23 6.53
N HIS A 11 6.31 -2.93 6.59
CA HIS A 11 5.79 -1.72 7.25
C HIS A 11 5.65 -1.86 8.77
N HIS A 12 6.10 -2.97 9.35
CA HIS A 12 6.07 -3.24 10.80
C HIS A 12 4.73 -2.85 11.47
N PRO A 13 3.60 -3.44 11.05
CA PRO A 13 2.29 -3.02 11.52
C PRO A 13 2.12 -3.36 13.01
N GLY A 14 1.92 -2.33 13.83
CA GLY A 14 1.68 -2.50 15.27
C GLY A 14 0.27 -2.96 15.65
N THR A 15 -0.67 -3.01 14.69
CA THR A 15 -2.05 -3.43 14.91
C THR A 15 -2.55 -4.31 13.77
N ILE A 16 -3.54 -5.18 14.06
CA ILE A 16 -4.19 -6.02 13.04
C ILE A 16 -4.88 -5.17 11.96
N LEU A 17 -5.41 -4.00 12.35
CA LEU A 17 -6.02 -3.07 11.41
C LEU A 17 -4.98 -2.51 10.42
N ALA A 18 -3.82 -2.06 10.92
CA ALA A 18 -2.72 -1.60 10.06
C ALA A 18 -2.23 -2.72 9.12
N TRP A 19 -2.12 -3.95 9.63
CA TRP A 19 -1.78 -5.10 8.80
C TRP A 19 -2.81 -5.34 7.69
N CYS A 20 -4.10 -5.37 8.01
CA CYS A 20 -5.19 -5.52 7.02
C CYS A 20 -5.15 -4.40 5.96
N LEU A 21 -4.90 -3.16 6.38
CA LEU A 21 -4.76 -2.01 5.48
C LEU A 21 -3.59 -2.19 4.52
N TYR A 22 -2.39 -2.51 5.01
CA TYR A 22 -1.21 -2.70 4.16
C TYR A 22 -1.34 -3.92 3.23
N VAL A 23 -1.94 -5.03 3.68
CA VAL A 23 -2.21 -6.19 2.81
C VAL A 23 -3.18 -5.79 1.69
N SER A 24 -4.25 -5.07 2.02
CA SER A 24 -5.24 -4.59 1.04
C SER A 24 -4.60 -3.63 0.03
N LEU A 25 -3.79 -2.69 0.50
CA LEU A 25 -3.03 -1.76 -0.35
C LEU A 25 -2.07 -2.52 -1.27
N GLY A 26 -1.29 -3.47 -0.75
CA GLY A 26 -0.40 -4.30 -1.55
C GLY A 26 -1.12 -5.14 -2.60
N MET A 27 -2.36 -5.57 -2.33
CA MET A 27 -3.21 -6.25 -3.31
C MET A 27 -3.71 -5.28 -4.38
N PHE A 28 -4.14 -4.08 -4.00
CA PHE A 28 -4.59 -3.04 -4.93
C PHE A 28 -3.47 -2.55 -5.85
N LEU A 29 -2.27 -2.32 -5.31
CA LEU A 29 -1.06 -1.99 -6.09
C LEU A 29 -0.74 -3.08 -7.13
N GLY A 30 -0.87 -4.35 -6.73
CA GLY A 30 -0.71 -5.49 -7.63
C GLY A 30 -1.78 -5.53 -8.73
N MET A 31 -3.03 -5.23 -8.41
CA MET A 31 -4.14 -5.14 -9.37
C MET A 31 -3.94 -4.01 -10.37
N VAL A 32 -3.55 -2.81 -9.93
CA VAL A 32 -3.25 -1.69 -10.82
C VAL A 32 -2.07 -2.00 -11.72
N ARG A 33 -1.01 -2.64 -11.19
CA ARG A 33 0.11 -3.11 -12.01
C ARG A 33 -0.33 -4.12 -13.07
N TYR A 34 -1.26 -5.00 -12.73
CA TYR A 34 -1.78 -6.01 -13.65
C TYR A 34 -2.68 -5.41 -14.75
N LYS A 35 -3.46 -4.36 -14.43
CA LYS A 35 -4.45 -3.75 -15.33
C LYS A 35 -3.92 -2.60 -16.16
N SER A 36 -3.00 -1.82 -15.60
CA SER A 36 -2.36 -0.68 -16.25
C SER A 36 -0.89 -1.02 -16.47
N ASP A 37 0.00 -0.56 -15.59
CA ASP A 37 1.44 -0.67 -15.74
C ASP A 37 2.17 -0.33 -14.42
N LEU A 38 3.50 -0.36 -14.45
CA LEU A 38 4.34 -0.06 -13.29
C LEU A 38 4.21 1.40 -12.81
N TRP A 39 4.10 2.36 -13.72
CA TRP A 39 3.98 3.79 -13.39
C TRP A 39 2.67 4.07 -12.67
N GLY A 40 1.57 3.46 -13.11
CA GLY A 40 0.27 3.56 -12.42
C GLY A 40 0.35 3.04 -10.97
N SER A 41 1.02 1.91 -10.76
CA SER A 41 1.22 1.34 -9.42
C SER A 41 2.10 2.23 -8.53
N MET A 42 3.20 2.77 -9.09
CA MET A 42 4.07 3.71 -8.38
C MET A 42 3.35 5.01 -8.03
N GLY A 43 2.55 5.56 -8.95
CA GLY A 43 1.75 6.77 -8.72
C GLY A 43 0.71 6.57 -7.62
N LEU A 44 -0.01 5.45 -7.62
CA LEU A 44 -0.95 5.10 -6.56
C LEU A 44 -0.27 4.99 -5.19
N HIS A 45 0.90 4.37 -5.12
CA HIS A 45 1.65 4.27 -3.88
C HIS A 45 2.12 5.65 -3.38
N LEU A 46 2.56 6.53 -4.30
CA LEU A 46 2.93 7.91 -3.98
C LEU A 46 1.73 8.70 -3.43
N VAL A 47 0.55 8.57 -4.05
CA VAL A 47 -0.70 9.19 -3.59
C VAL A 47 -1.06 8.73 -2.18
N TRP A 48 -0.94 7.42 -1.90
CA TRP A 48 -1.13 6.89 -0.55
C TRP A 48 -0.17 7.51 0.47
N ASN A 49 1.11 7.61 0.14
CA ASN A 49 2.12 8.22 1.02
C ASN A 49 1.82 9.70 1.29
N LEU A 50 1.42 10.48 0.28
CA LEU A 50 1.02 11.87 0.43
C LEU A 50 -0.22 12.03 1.33
N LEU A 51 -1.20 11.13 1.20
CA LEU A 51 -2.38 11.11 2.05
C LEU A 51 -2.01 10.85 3.52
N VAL A 52 -1.24 9.80 3.78
CA VAL A 52 -0.80 9.46 5.15
C VAL A 52 0.03 10.58 5.76
N TYR A 53 0.95 11.16 5.00
CA TYR A 53 1.75 12.30 5.44
C TYR A 53 0.89 13.51 5.79
N SER A 54 -0.10 13.82 4.95
CA SER A 54 -1.03 14.92 5.21
C SER A 54 -1.87 14.67 6.47
N LEU A 55 -2.36 13.45 6.67
CA LEU A 55 -3.14 13.08 7.87
C LEU A 55 -2.31 13.05 9.16
N LEU A 56 -0.99 12.90 9.08
CA LEU A 56 -0.08 12.92 10.24
C LEU A 56 0.38 14.34 10.61
N LEU A 57 0.32 15.28 9.67
CA LEU A 57 0.73 16.67 9.86
C LEU A 57 -0.38 17.58 10.42
N PHE A 58 -1.63 17.14 10.35
CA PHE A 58 -2.80 17.82 10.91
C PHE A 58 -3.35 17.04 12.11
#